data_AF-R7QW62-F1
#
_entry.id   AF-R7QW62-F1
#
_cell.length_a   1.000
_cell.length_b   1.000
_cell.length_c   1.000
_cell.angle_alpha   90.00
_cell.angle_beta   90.00
_cell.angle_gamma   90.00
#
_symmetry.space_group_name_H-M   'P 1'
#
loop_
_entity.id
_entity.type
_entity.pdbx_description
1 polymer ?
#
loop_
_entity_poly.entity_id
_entity_poly.type
_entity_poly.pdbx_seq_one_letter_code
_entity_poly.pdbx_strand_id
1 'polypeptide(L)'
;MPIRFLMVHGNHEERPFRIRSYVEREWQGGSVYVEEEFPDLLFAKDGEIYDFDGKKGMAIGGAYSIDKEYRLRSGIPWFETEQPSKEIKQYVEEQLEKAWWQVDYVFSHTAPRSMEPTDLFLKLSGMEKVDKSTEDWLERICKNLSYQKWYFGHYHENRIYQKAEMLFEEIKELGAEDFLQRIGRPKYQLEERVGFIWNTGNEQVKLYGKIVVVDAYGTLFQTREVSYDIQVGNTWYKYIKESEII
;
A
#
# COMPACT_ATOMS: atom_id res chain seq x y z
N MET A 1 -8.71 -20.95 0.66
CA MET A 1 -7.29 -21.08 0.25
C MET A 1 -6.44 -20.36 1.28
N PRO A 2 -5.29 -20.89 1.70
CA PRO A 2 -4.32 -20.10 2.45
C PRO A 2 -3.86 -18.93 1.56
N ILE A 3 -3.88 -17.72 2.11
CA ILE A 3 -3.42 -16.49 1.45
C ILE A 3 -2.05 -16.18 2.02
N ARG A 4 -1.08 -15.90 1.15
CA ARG A 4 0.28 -15.51 1.53
C ARG A 4 0.53 -14.05 1.18
N PHE A 5 1.21 -13.35 2.07
CA PHE A 5 1.53 -11.94 1.92
C PHE A 5 3.04 -11.78 1.74
N LEU A 6 3.44 -11.16 0.62
CA LEU A 6 4.79 -10.63 0.48
C LEU A 6 4.77 -9.17 0.92
N MET A 7 5.55 -8.85 1.94
CA MET A 7 5.56 -7.56 2.61
C MET A 7 6.86 -6.83 2.27
N VAL A 8 6.76 -5.61 1.76
CA VAL A 8 7.89 -4.70 1.57
C VAL A 8 8.05 -3.88 2.84
N HIS A 9 9.29 -3.75 3.31
CA HIS A 9 9.61 -3.02 4.54
C HIS A 9 9.29 -1.52 4.39
N GLY A 10 8.58 -0.94 5.35
CA GLY A 10 8.23 0.47 5.37
C GLY A 10 9.20 1.31 6.22
N ASN A 11 8.70 2.42 6.77
CA ASN A 11 9.49 3.29 7.65
C ASN A 11 9.01 3.25 9.11
N HIS A 12 8.01 2.44 9.47
CA HIS A 12 7.42 2.39 10.82
C HIS A 12 7.56 1.00 11.48
N GLU A 13 8.45 0.15 10.97
CA GLU A 13 8.79 -1.16 11.54
C GLU A 13 10.31 -1.38 11.55
N GLU A 14 10.79 -2.25 12.43
CA GLU A 14 12.19 -2.72 12.42
C GLU A 14 12.39 -3.74 11.29
N ARG A 15 13.60 -3.81 10.74
CA ARG A 15 13.92 -4.79 9.70
C ARG A 15 13.95 -6.20 10.29
N PRO A 16 13.36 -7.21 9.63
CA PRO A 16 13.28 -8.57 10.14
C PRO A 16 14.63 -9.18 10.54
N PHE A 17 15.72 -8.88 9.83
CA PHE A 17 17.06 -9.40 10.16
C PHE A 17 17.60 -8.94 11.53
N ARG A 18 17.00 -7.90 12.14
CA ARG A 18 17.32 -7.46 13.51
C ARG A 18 16.49 -8.15 14.58
N ILE A 19 15.49 -8.92 14.19
CA ILE A 19 14.53 -9.58 15.09
C ILE A 19 14.86 -11.07 15.12
N ARG A 20 15.20 -11.57 16.32
CA ARG A 20 15.73 -12.94 16.50
C ARG A 20 14.77 -14.06 16.07
N SER A 21 13.46 -13.83 16.09
CA SER A 21 12.44 -14.83 15.72
C SER A 21 12.32 -15.04 14.22
N TYR A 22 12.78 -14.08 13.41
CA TYR A 22 12.76 -14.21 11.96
C TYR A 22 13.90 -15.09 11.48
N VAL A 23 13.58 -16.00 10.56
CA VAL A 23 14.54 -16.85 9.85
C VAL A 23 14.46 -16.58 8.35
N GLU A 24 15.59 -16.67 7.66
CA GLU A 24 15.62 -16.58 6.19
C GLU A 24 15.11 -17.89 5.57
N ARG A 25 14.31 -17.77 4.51
CA ARG A 25 13.82 -18.88 3.68
C ARG A 25 13.85 -18.47 2.21
N GLU A 26 14.05 -19.45 1.34
CA GLU A 26 13.91 -19.24 -0.10
C GLU A 26 12.43 -19.27 -0.50
N TRP A 27 12.01 -18.32 -1.32
CA TRP A 27 10.67 -18.24 -1.88
C TRP A 27 10.69 -17.52 -3.23
N GLN A 28 10.10 -18.15 -4.26
CA GLN A 28 9.98 -17.58 -5.61
C GLN A 28 11.32 -17.05 -6.18
N GLY A 29 12.42 -17.77 -5.96
CA GLY A 29 13.74 -17.40 -6.48
C GLY A 29 14.49 -16.31 -5.69
N GLY A 30 13.90 -15.80 -4.61
CA GLY A 30 14.55 -14.85 -3.70
C GLY A 30 14.50 -15.29 -2.24
N SER A 31 15.18 -14.54 -1.38
CA SER A 31 15.19 -14.76 0.07
C SER A 31 14.14 -13.91 0.79
N VAL A 32 13.36 -14.52 1.68
CA VAL A 32 12.38 -13.84 2.54
C VAL A 32 12.68 -14.11 4.01
N TYR A 33 12.27 -13.19 4.89
CA TYR A 33 12.29 -13.41 6.33
C TYR A 33 10.89 -13.85 6.80
N VAL A 34 10.84 -14.88 7.63
CA VAL A 34 9.59 -15.50 8.12
C VAL A 34 9.70 -15.85 9.60
N GLU A 35 8.62 -15.67 10.35
CA GLU A 35 8.46 -16.27 11.70
C GLU A 35 7.74 -17.60 11.60
N GLU A 36 8.18 -18.61 12.36
CA GLU A 36 7.60 -19.96 12.30
C GLU A 36 6.11 -19.99 12.68
N GLU A 37 5.67 -19.10 13.57
CA GLU A 37 4.28 -18.95 14.00
C GLU A 37 3.39 -18.33 12.90
N PHE A 38 3.98 -17.57 11.97
CA PHE A 38 3.28 -16.85 10.91
C PHE A 38 3.85 -17.17 9.52
N PRO A 39 3.79 -18.43 9.06
CA PRO A 39 4.51 -18.90 7.88
C PRO A 39 4.02 -18.29 6.55
N ASP A 40 2.86 -17.63 6.55
CA ASP A 40 2.28 -16.97 5.37
C ASP A 40 2.52 -15.45 5.35
N LEU A 41 3.25 -14.90 6.34
CA LEU A 41 3.75 -13.52 6.34
C LEU A 41 5.22 -13.54 5.92
N LEU A 42 5.49 -13.19 4.66
CA LEU A 42 6.83 -13.16 4.11
C LEU A 42 7.30 -11.72 4.04
N PHE A 43 8.33 -11.34 4.80
CA PHE A 43 8.99 -10.07 4.57
C PHE A 43 10.05 -10.22 3.49
N ALA A 44 9.91 -9.46 2.41
CA ALA A 44 10.87 -9.43 1.34
C ALA A 44 12.22 -8.91 1.85
N LYS A 45 13.32 -9.60 1.56
CA LYS A 45 14.66 -9.06 1.75
C LYS A 45 14.95 -8.05 0.64
N ASP A 46 15.41 -6.87 1.03
CA ASP A 46 15.69 -5.79 0.10
C ASP A 46 16.75 -6.21 -0.94
N GLY A 47 16.50 -5.88 -2.20
CA GLY A 47 17.37 -6.22 -3.34
C GLY A 47 17.13 -7.59 -3.94
N GLU A 48 16.37 -8.48 -3.29
CA GLU A 48 15.96 -9.74 -3.90
C GLU A 48 15.00 -9.51 -5.07
N ILE A 49 15.09 -10.38 -6.06
CA ILE A 49 14.24 -10.41 -7.25
C ILE A 49 13.42 -11.70 -7.21
N TYR A 50 12.10 -11.56 -7.14
CA TYR A 50 11.16 -12.66 -7.06
C TYR A 50 10.49 -12.94 -8.41
N ASP A 51 10.11 -14.19 -8.65
CA ASP A 51 9.31 -14.60 -9.80
C ASP A 51 7.81 -14.56 -9.51
N PHE A 52 7.08 -13.84 -10.34
CA PHE A 52 5.61 -13.75 -10.35
C PHE A 52 5.11 -14.25 -11.70
N ASP A 53 4.97 -15.57 -11.82
CA ASP A 53 4.52 -16.24 -13.05
C ASP A 53 5.38 -15.88 -14.28
N GLY A 54 6.70 -15.92 -14.11
CA GLY A 54 7.69 -15.56 -15.13
C GLY A 54 8.00 -14.07 -15.22
N LYS A 55 7.38 -13.23 -14.38
CA LYS A 55 7.69 -11.79 -14.25
C LYS A 55 8.60 -11.53 -13.06
N LYS A 56 9.68 -10.80 -13.28
CA LYS A 56 10.67 -10.48 -12.24
C LYS A 56 10.27 -9.22 -11.47
N GLY A 57 10.08 -9.33 -10.16
CA GLY A 57 9.80 -8.19 -9.28
C GLY A 57 10.87 -8.00 -8.21
N MET A 58 11.47 -6.80 -8.14
CA MET A 58 12.45 -6.46 -7.10
C MET A 58 11.78 -5.74 -5.92
N ALA A 59 12.14 -6.08 -4.69
CA ALA A 59 11.68 -5.39 -3.49
C ALA A 59 12.75 -4.45 -2.89
N ILE A 60 12.38 -3.21 -2.56
CA ILE A 60 13.27 -2.20 -1.95
C ILE A 60 12.50 -1.40 -0.89
N GLY A 61 12.63 -1.77 0.37
CA GLY A 61 11.92 -1.14 1.48
C GLY A 61 12.64 0.03 2.13
N GLY A 62 11.93 0.75 2.99
CA GLY A 62 12.45 1.82 3.81
C GLY A 62 12.24 3.24 3.27
N ALA A 63 12.13 4.19 4.19
CA ALA A 63 12.07 5.62 3.92
C ALA A 63 12.46 6.43 5.17
N TYR A 64 12.68 7.74 5.00
CA TYR A 64 12.88 8.62 6.14
C TYR A 64 11.56 8.91 6.87
N SER A 65 11.64 8.94 8.20
CA SER A 65 10.50 9.28 9.04
C SER A 65 10.51 10.73 9.49
N ILE A 66 9.59 11.52 8.93
CA ILE A 66 9.43 12.94 9.26
C ILE A 66 9.02 13.18 10.73
N ASP A 67 8.43 12.17 11.37
CA ASP A 67 7.98 12.19 12.75
C ASP A 67 9.03 11.65 13.75
N LYS A 68 10.24 11.31 13.29
CA LYS A 68 11.33 10.76 14.11
C LYS A 68 11.54 11.51 15.42
N GLU A 69 11.71 12.83 15.35
CA GLU A 69 11.96 13.67 16.53
C GLU A 69 10.80 13.63 17.52
N TYR A 70 9.56 13.59 17.03
CA TYR A 70 8.37 13.46 17.85
C TYR A 70 8.32 12.07 18.51
N ARG A 71 8.61 11.00 17.76
CA ARG A 71 8.61 9.63 18.27
C ARG A 71 9.63 9.45 19.40
N LEU A 72 10.87 9.94 19.19
CA LEU A 72 11.93 9.88 20.20
C LEU A 72 11.57 10.64 21.49
N ARG A 73 10.96 11.84 21.38
CA ARG A 73 10.53 12.63 22.55
C ARG A 73 9.35 12.02 23.29
N SER A 74 8.50 11.28 22.58
CA SER A 74 7.27 10.69 23.11
C SER A 74 7.45 9.24 23.55
N GLY A 75 8.65 8.68 23.42
CA GLY A 75 8.92 7.27 23.74
C GLY A 75 8.26 6.28 22.78
N ILE A 76 7.88 6.73 21.58
CA ILE A 76 7.34 5.87 20.52
C ILE A 76 8.53 5.23 19.77
N PRO A 77 8.49 3.93 19.43
CA PRO A 77 9.59 3.27 18.73
C PRO A 77 9.98 3.98 17.43
N TRP A 78 11.29 4.12 17.24
CA TRP A 78 11.93 4.56 16.01
C TRP A 78 13.17 3.69 15.79
N PHE A 79 13.43 3.29 14.54
CA PHE A 79 14.52 2.37 14.21
C PHE A 79 15.56 3.05 13.34
N GLU A 80 16.84 2.81 13.64
CA GLU A 80 17.95 3.36 12.85
C GLU A 80 18.03 2.78 11.42
N THR A 81 17.33 1.66 11.20
CA THR A 81 17.26 0.89 9.96
C THR A 81 16.08 1.25 9.07
N GLU A 82 15.25 2.25 9.43
CA GLU A 82 14.08 2.65 8.63
C GLU A 82 14.47 3.04 7.19
N GLN A 83 15.68 3.57 6.98
CA GLN A 83 16.23 3.77 5.64
C GLN A 83 17.22 2.66 5.26
N PRO A 84 17.34 2.30 3.97
CA PRO A 84 18.37 1.40 3.48
C PRO A 84 19.78 1.85 3.88
N SER A 85 20.53 0.94 4.50
CA SER A 85 21.95 1.17 4.79
C SER A 85 22.79 1.16 3.51
N LYS A 86 24.07 1.52 3.60
CA LYS A 86 24.98 1.46 2.45
C LYS A 86 25.11 0.03 1.91
N GLU A 87 25.13 -0.95 2.80
CA GLU A 87 25.24 -2.37 2.48
C GLU A 87 23.99 -2.86 1.74
N ILE A 88 22.79 -2.43 2.17
CA ILE A 88 21.54 -2.73 1.45
C ILE A 88 21.56 -2.08 0.06
N LYS A 89 21.96 -0.81 -0.04
CA LYS A 89 22.04 -0.11 -1.33
C LYS A 89 23.01 -0.80 -2.29
N GLN A 90 24.18 -1.21 -1.79
CA GLN A 90 25.17 -1.96 -2.56
C GLN A 90 24.61 -3.32 -3.01
N TYR A 91 23.96 -4.06 -2.11
CA TYR A 91 23.38 -5.36 -2.45
C TYR A 91 22.32 -5.25 -3.56
N VAL A 92 21.44 -4.25 -3.47
CA VAL A 92 20.44 -3.97 -4.52
C VAL A 92 21.11 -3.70 -5.86
N GLU A 93 22.14 -2.84 -5.89
CA GLU A 93 22.89 -2.53 -7.12
C GLU A 93 23.58 -3.78 -7.69
N GLU A 94 24.17 -4.65 -6.85
CA GLU A 94 24.76 -5.92 -7.28
C GLU A 94 23.72 -6.89 -7.87
N GLN A 95 22.51 -6.95 -7.32
CA GLN A 95 21.43 -7.77 -7.87
C GLN A 95 20.93 -7.22 -9.21
N LEU A 96 20.85 -5.89 -9.35
CA LEU A 96 20.54 -5.25 -10.62
C LEU A 96 21.59 -5.54 -11.68
N GLU A 97 22.89 -5.49 -11.36
CA GLU A 97 23.97 -5.86 -12.28
C GLU A 97 23.82 -7.32 -12.76
N LYS A 98 23.58 -8.26 -11.83
CA LYS A 98 23.34 -9.68 -12.17
C LYS A 98 22.10 -9.87 -13.06
N ALA A 99 21.10 -9.01 -12.90
CA ALA A 99 19.88 -8.98 -13.70
C ALA A 99 20.02 -8.13 -14.97
N TRP A 100 21.22 -7.65 -15.31
CA TRP A 100 21.48 -6.80 -16.48
C TRP A 100 20.62 -5.52 -16.50
N TRP A 101 20.37 -4.96 -15.31
CA TRP A 101 19.51 -3.79 -15.11
C TRP A 101 18.13 -3.96 -15.74
N GLN A 102 17.55 -5.17 -15.65
CA GLN A 102 16.24 -5.49 -16.19
C GLN A 102 15.40 -6.31 -15.21
N VAL A 103 14.24 -5.77 -14.86
CA VAL A 103 13.17 -6.44 -14.09
C VAL A 103 11.83 -6.03 -14.69
N ASP A 104 10.75 -6.78 -14.44
CA ASP A 104 9.41 -6.34 -14.88
C ASP A 104 8.84 -5.31 -13.91
N TYR A 105 8.99 -5.56 -12.60
CA TYR A 105 8.40 -4.75 -11.53
C TYR A 105 9.42 -4.31 -10.49
N VAL A 106 9.17 -3.15 -9.90
CA VAL A 106 9.82 -2.71 -8.66
C VAL A 106 8.76 -2.42 -7.61
N PHE A 107 8.94 -2.94 -6.41
CA PHE A 107 8.12 -2.65 -5.25
C PHE A 107 8.98 -1.90 -4.25
N SER A 108 8.68 -0.63 -4.00
CA SER A 108 9.36 0.15 -2.99
C SER A 108 8.42 0.78 -1.98
N HIS A 109 8.93 1.15 -0.82
CA HIS A 109 8.11 1.88 0.13
C HIS A 109 7.89 3.34 -0.30
N THR A 110 9.00 4.06 -0.55
CA THR A 110 8.99 5.46 -1.03
C THR A 110 9.22 5.55 -2.54
N ALA A 111 9.04 6.75 -3.12
CA ALA A 111 9.16 6.98 -4.55
C ALA A 111 10.58 7.36 -5.00
N PRO A 112 10.93 7.13 -6.28
CA PRO A 112 11.97 7.90 -6.95
C PRO A 112 11.71 9.41 -6.84
N ARG A 113 12.76 10.21 -6.70
CA ARG A 113 12.68 11.67 -6.48
C ARG A 113 11.75 12.39 -7.48
N SER A 114 11.79 12.02 -8.76
CA SER A 114 10.97 12.65 -9.81
C SER A 114 9.48 12.31 -9.73
N MET A 115 9.10 11.27 -8.97
CA MET A 115 7.72 10.78 -8.85
C MET A 115 7.07 11.19 -7.52
N GLU A 116 7.79 11.91 -6.65
CA GLU A 116 7.26 12.37 -5.38
C GLU A 116 5.99 13.25 -5.55
N PRO A 117 4.90 12.94 -4.83
CA PRO A 117 3.68 13.72 -4.89
C PRO A 117 3.77 14.96 -3.99
N THR A 118 4.54 15.96 -4.44
CA THR A 118 4.81 17.18 -3.64
C THR A 118 3.54 17.93 -3.21
N ASP A 119 2.43 17.77 -3.91
CA ASP A 119 1.12 18.32 -3.56
C ASP A 119 0.48 17.67 -2.32
N LEU A 120 0.89 16.45 -1.95
CA LEU A 120 0.45 15.73 -0.75
C LEU A 120 1.33 16.01 0.47
N PHE A 121 2.44 16.73 0.29
CA PHE A 121 3.39 16.94 1.37
C PHE A 121 2.79 17.83 2.47
N LEU A 122 2.96 17.39 3.72
CA LEU A 122 2.55 18.18 4.89
C LEU A 122 3.30 19.51 4.88
N LYS A 123 2.56 20.63 4.98
CA LYS A 123 3.15 21.98 5.02
C LYS A 123 3.68 22.33 6.41
N LEU A 124 4.64 21.54 6.90
CA LEU A 124 5.26 21.71 8.21
C LEU A 124 6.55 22.52 8.12
N SER A 125 6.93 23.21 9.19
CA SER A 125 8.27 23.81 9.30
C SER A 125 9.30 22.70 9.51
N GLY A 126 10.50 22.83 8.93
CA GLY A 126 11.56 21.82 9.09
C GLY A 126 11.63 20.78 7.98
N MET A 127 10.80 20.88 6.94
CA MET A 127 10.84 19.97 5.79
C MET A 127 12.18 19.98 5.05
N GLU A 128 12.96 21.06 5.17
CA GLU A 128 14.31 21.15 4.62
C GLU A 128 15.30 20.16 5.27
N LYS A 129 14.96 19.60 6.43
CA LYS A 129 15.78 18.63 7.18
C LYS A 129 15.45 17.18 6.83
N VAL A 130 14.44 16.94 6.01
CA VAL A 130 14.07 15.59 5.57
C VAL A 130 15.23 15.03 4.75
N ASP A 131 15.77 13.90 5.20
CA ASP A 131 16.78 13.16 4.45
C ASP A 131 16.11 12.52 3.24
N LYS A 132 16.58 12.90 2.05
CA LYS A 132 16.08 12.43 0.75
C LYS A 132 17.04 11.47 0.05
N SER A 133 18.06 10.99 0.77
CA SER A 133 19.11 10.12 0.21
C SER A 133 18.59 8.75 -0.26
N THR A 134 17.41 8.33 0.19
CA THR A 134 16.75 7.13 -0.32
C THR A 134 16.04 7.42 -1.64
N GLU A 135 15.22 8.47 -1.71
CA GLU A 135 14.51 8.89 -2.93
C GLU A 135 15.48 9.29 -4.06
N ASP A 136 16.57 9.99 -3.74
CA ASP A 136 17.62 10.35 -4.69
C ASP A 136 18.37 9.12 -5.20
N TRP A 137 18.53 8.08 -4.36
CA TRP A 137 19.14 6.82 -4.77
C TRP A 137 18.19 6.01 -5.67
N LEU A 138 16.92 5.91 -5.31
CA LEU A 138 15.89 5.27 -6.14
C LEU A 138 15.74 5.97 -7.50
N GLU A 139 15.89 7.29 -7.56
CA GLU A 139 15.92 8.05 -8.81
C GLU A 139 17.07 7.61 -9.74
N ARG A 140 18.25 7.32 -9.18
CA ARG A 140 19.38 6.78 -9.98
C ARG A 140 19.05 5.39 -10.51
N ILE A 141 18.41 4.54 -9.72
CA ILE A 141 17.98 3.22 -10.17
C ILE A 141 16.94 3.36 -11.29
N CYS A 142 15.89 4.14 -11.05
CA CYS A 142 14.80 4.38 -11.98
C CYS A 142 15.27 4.87 -13.37
N LYS A 143 16.34 5.67 -13.43
CA LYS A 143 16.91 6.17 -14.70
C LYS A 143 17.67 5.14 -15.52
N ASN A 144 18.29 4.16 -14.87
CA ASN A 144 19.15 3.17 -15.52
C ASN A 144 18.43 1.82 -15.75
N LEU A 145 17.40 1.54 -14.94
CA LEU A 145 16.67 0.28 -14.96
C LEU A 145 15.68 0.21 -16.14
N SER A 146 15.67 -0.94 -16.83
CA SER A 146 14.61 -1.33 -17.75
C SER A 146 13.50 -2.04 -16.95
N TYR A 147 12.31 -1.43 -16.88
CA TYR A 147 11.15 -1.97 -16.16
C TYR A 147 9.81 -1.61 -16.81
N GLN A 148 8.77 -2.40 -16.48
CA GLN A 148 7.39 -2.19 -16.95
C GLN A 148 6.61 -1.28 -16.00
N LYS A 149 6.62 -1.58 -14.69
CA LYS A 149 5.89 -0.80 -13.69
C LYS A 149 6.62 -0.72 -12.35
N TRP A 150 6.54 0.43 -11.71
CA TRP A 150 7.04 0.67 -10.36
C TRP A 150 5.89 0.92 -9.40
N TYR A 151 5.78 0.13 -8.35
CA TYR A 151 4.76 0.29 -7.31
C TYR A 151 5.38 0.85 -6.05
N PHE A 152 4.78 1.89 -5.48
CA PHE A 152 5.23 2.49 -4.22
C PHE A 152 4.09 2.96 -3.34
N GLY A 153 4.38 3.22 -2.07
CA GLY A 153 3.41 3.68 -1.07
C GLY A 153 3.84 5.00 -0.42
N HIS A 154 3.88 5.00 0.91
CA HIS A 154 4.37 6.08 1.79
C HIS A 154 3.55 7.39 1.83
N TYR A 155 2.94 7.85 0.73
CA TYR A 155 2.27 9.17 0.68
C TYR A 155 0.74 9.14 0.84
N HIS A 156 0.18 7.99 1.22
CA HIS A 156 -1.22 7.82 1.66
C HIS A 156 -2.29 8.26 0.63
N GLU A 157 -2.09 7.97 -0.65
CA GLU A 157 -3.06 8.24 -1.71
C GLU A 157 -2.86 7.21 -2.84
N ASN A 158 -3.86 7.05 -3.71
CA ASN A 158 -3.69 6.29 -4.95
C ASN A 158 -3.40 7.23 -6.12
N ARG A 159 -2.35 6.96 -6.90
CA ARG A 159 -1.99 7.78 -8.07
C ARG A 159 -1.30 6.98 -9.15
N ILE A 160 -1.76 7.15 -10.38
CA ILE A 160 -1.19 6.52 -11.56
C ILE A 160 -0.24 7.51 -12.26
N TYR A 161 0.97 7.05 -12.52
CA TYR A 161 1.97 7.68 -13.36
C TYR A 161 2.19 6.82 -14.62
N GLN A 162 2.93 7.33 -15.60
CA GLN A 162 3.16 6.63 -16.87
C GLN A 162 3.79 5.23 -16.67
N LYS A 163 4.77 5.10 -15.77
CA LYS A 163 5.46 3.84 -15.47
C LYS A 163 5.42 3.46 -13.99
N ALA A 164 4.60 4.14 -13.19
CA ALA A 164 4.55 3.90 -11.77
C ALA A 164 3.14 4.06 -11.21
N GLU A 165 2.88 3.44 -10.09
CA GLU A 165 1.62 3.54 -9.36
C GLU A 165 1.90 3.67 -7.88
N MET A 166 1.37 4.75 -7.30
CA MET A 166 1.30 4.94 -5.87
C MET A 166 0.03 4.25 -5.38
N LEU A 167 0.16 3.32 -4.43
CA LEU A 167 -0.95 2.55 -3.88
C LEU A 167 -1.08 2.80 -2.37
N PHE A 168 -2.31 2.94 -1.90
CA PHE A 168 -2.64 3.06 -0.47
C PHE A 168 -3.82 2.17 -0.06
N GLU A 169 -5.00 2.41 -0.62
CA GLU A 169 -6.23 1.64 -0.31
C GLU A 169 -6.72 0.79 -1.50
N GLU A 170 -6.01 0.82 -2.62
CA GLU A 170 -6.30 -0.01 -3.78
C GLU A 170 -5.61 -1.37 -3.67
N ILE A 171 -6.36 -2.42 -3.99
CA ILE A 171 -5.85 -3.77 -4.20
C ILE A 171 -5.96 -4.03 -5.70
N LYS A 172 -4.88 -4.49 -6.34
CA LYS A 172 -4.92 -4.79 -7.76
C LYS A 172 -4.22 -6.08 -8.09
N GLU A 173 -4.63 -6.67 -9.21
CA GLU A 173 -3.86 -7.72 -9.83
C GLU A 173 -2.56 -7.13 -10.37
N LEU A 174 -1.45 -7.82 -10.10
CA LEU A 174 -0.12 -7.35 -10.46
C LEU A 174 -0.01 -7.18 -11.98
N GLY A 175 0.39 -5.99 -12.43
CA GLY A 175 0.52 -5.68 -13.86
C GLY A 175 -0.80 -5.34 -14.59
N ALA A 176 -1.96 -5.53 -13.98
CA ALA A 176 -3.24 -5.14 -14.57
C ALA A 176 -3.43 -3.60 -14.59
N GLU A 177 -4.24 -3.10 -15.52
CA GLU A 177 -4.66 -1.69 -15.51
C GLU A 177 -5.78 -1.45 -14.48
N ASP A 178 -6.70 -2.40 -14.36
CA ASP A 178 -7.83 -2.33 -13.42
C ASP A 178 -7.37 -2.52 -11.95
N PHE A 179 -8.16 -1.97 -11.03
CA PHE A 179 -7.94 -2.08 -9.59
C PHE A 179 -9.27 -2.31 -8.85
N LEU A 180 -9.20 -2.97 -7.70
CA LEU A 180 -10.27 -3.05 -6.70
C LEU A 180 -10.00 -1.99 -5.63
N GLN A 181 -10.80 -0.93 -5.59
CA GLN A 181 -10.70 0.05 -4.51
C GLN A 181 -11.30 -0.52 -3.23
N ARG A 182 -10.52 -0.61 -2.14
CA ARG A 182 -11.09 -0.85 -0.83
C ARG A 182 -11.66 0.47 -0.33
N ILE A 183 -12.98 0.57 -0.25
CA ILE A 183 -13.62 1.83 0.11
C ILE A 183 -13.72 2.03 1.63
N GLY A 184 -13.62 0.95 2.40
CA GLY A 184 -13.53 1.00 3.86
C GLY A 184 -13.81 -0.33 4.52
N ARG A 185 -13.84 -0.35 5.86
CA ARG A 185 -14.47 -1.45 6.60
C ARG A 185 -15.94 -1.05 6.83
N PRO A 186 -16.92 -1.86 6.39
CA PRO A 186 -18.32 -1.55 6.58
C PRO A 186 -18.64 -1.47 8.08
N LYS A 187 -19.29 -0.39 8.51
CA LYS A 187 -19.81 -0.24 9.88
C LYS A 187 -21.02 -1.13 10.12
N TYR A 188 -21.81 -1.38 9.08
CA TYR A 188 -23.06 -2.13 9.16
C TYR A 188 -22.94 -3.45 8.42
N GLN A 189 -23.66 -4.47 8.89
CA GLN A 189 -23.58 -5.82 8.34
C GLN A 189 -24.78 -6.16 7.45
N LEU A 190 -24.61 -7.18 6.61
CA LEU A 190 -25.72 -7.78 5.89
C LEU A 190 -26.84 -8.16 6.88
N GLU A 191 -28.09 -7.95 6.49
CA GLU A 191 -29.30 -8.18 7.28
C GLU A 191 -29.57 -7.20 8.43
N GLU A 192 -28.65 -6.27 8.71
CA GLU A 192 -28.84 -5.24 9.74
C GLU A 192 -29.91 -4.22 9.31
N ARG A 193 -30.67 -3.70 10.29
CA ARG A 193 -31.71 -2.69 10.03
C ARG A 193 -31.20 -1.31 10.39
N VAL A 194 -31.22 -0.41 9.41
CA VAL A 194 -30.65 0.93 9.54
C VAL A 194 -31.65 2.00 9.08
N GLY A 195 -31.53 3.20 9.65
CA GLY A 195 -32.15 4.40 9.11
C GLY A 195 -31.24 5.03 8.07
N PHE A 196 -31.79 5.61 7.00
CA PHE A 196 -30.98 6.33 6.02
C PHE A 196 -31.74 7.50 5.41
N ILE A 197 -31.00 8.47 4.86
CA ILE A 197 -31.55 9.61 4.15
C ILE A 197 -31.55 9.30 2.65
N TRP A 198 -32.70 9.40 1.99
CA TRP A 198 -32.84 9.25 0.54
C TRP A 198 -33.23 10.57 -0.10
N ASN A 199 -32.50 10.99 -1.13
CA ASN A 199 -32.79 12.22 -1.87
C ASN A 199 -33.62 11.91 -3.12
N THR A 200 -34.83 12.47 -3.20
CA THR A 200 -35.73 12.30 -4.36
C THR A 200 -35.53 13.37 -5.44
N GLY A 201 -34.53 14.24 -5.29
CA GLY A 201 -34.25 15.39 -6.15
C GLY A 201 -34.91 16.68 -5.68
N ASN A 202 -36.06 16.59 -4.99
CA ASN A 202 -36.78 17.73 -4.43
C ASN A 202 -36.80 17.74 -2.90
N GLU A 203 -36.71 16.57 -2.26
CA GLU A 203 -36.79 16.43 -0.80
C GLU A 203 -35.88 15.30 -0.30
N GLN A 204 -35.40 15.44 0.93
CA GLN A 204 -34.72 14.39 1.66
C GLN A 204 -35.72 13.68 2.57
N VAL A 205 -35.91 12.39 2.34
CA VAL A 205 -36.80 11.56 3.15
C VAL A 205 -35.99 10.59 4.00
N LYS A 206 -36.40 10.43 5.26
CA LYS A 206 -35.81 9.47 6.17
C LYS A 206 -36.54 8.13 6.04
N LEU A 207 -35.81 7.08 5.68
CA LEU A 207 -36.32 5.73 5.49
C LEU A 207 -35.65 4.76 6.46
N TYR A 208 -36.28 3.61 6.67
CA TYR A 208 -35.77 2.55 7.52
C TYR A 208 -35.92 1.22 6.80
N GLY A 209 -34.82 0.51 6.64
CA GLY A 209 -34.80 -0.73 5.87
C GLY A 209 -33.77 -1.71 6.38
N LYS A 210 -33.63 -2.79 5.63
CA LYS A 210 -32.70 -3.87 5.90
C LYS A 210 -31.60 -3.88 4.85
N ILE A 211 -30.35 -3.97 5.28
CA ILE A 211 -29.22 -4.08 4.37
C ILE A 211 -29.25 -5.44 3.67
N VAL A 212 -29.27 -5.43 2.33
CA VAL A 212 -29.30 -6.62 1.48
C VAL A 212 -28.05 -6.78 0.62
N VAL A 213 -27.23 -5.74 0.48
CA VAL A 213 -25.89 -5.78 -0.12
C VAL A 213 -24.96 -4.86 0.67
N VAL A 214 -23.71 -5.28 0.85
CA VAL A 214 -22.63 -4.48 1.44
C VAL A 214 -21.55 -4.29 0.39
N ASP A 215 -21.46 -3.08 -0.17
CA ASP A 215 -20.45 -2.71 -1.17
C ASP A 215 -19.22 -2.13 -0.45
N ALA A 216 -18.45 -3.02 0.18
CA ALA A 216 -17.21 -2.66 0.89
C ALA A 216 -15.98 -2.53 -0.05
N TYR A 217 -16.12 -3.01 -1.28
CA TYR A 217 -15.09 -3.04 -2.31
C TYR A 217 -15.70 -2.44 -3.58
N GLY A 218 -15.14 -1.33 -4.07
CA GLY A 218 -15.75 -0.45 -5.06
C GLY A 218 -16.40 -1.17 -6.22
N THR A 219 -17.70 -0.93 -6.39
CA THR A 219 -18.39 -1.23 -7.65
C THR A 219 -18.27 -0.02 -8.58
N LEU A 220 -18.47 -0.24 -9.89
CA LEU A 220 -18.51 0.83 -10.89
C LEU A 220 -19.28 2.05 -10.33
N PHE A 221 -18.65 3.23 -10.33
CA PHE A 221 -19.17 4.53 -9.89
C PHE A 221 -18.99 4.94 -8.41
N GLN A 222 -18.40 4.11 -7.54
CA GLN A 222 -18.09 4.52 -6.15
C GLN A 222 -16.66 4.98 -5.99
N THR A 223 -16.45 6.10 -5.32
CA THR A 223 -15.13 6.74 -5.27
C THR A 223 -14.48 6.76 -3.90
N ARG A 224 -15.22 6.80 -2.76
CA ARG A 224 -14.61 7.07 -1.43
C ARG A 224 -15.30 6.61 -0.14
N GLU A 225 -16.52 6.06 -0.15
CA GLU A 225 -17.10 5.45 1.07
C GLU A 225 -17.91 4.17 0.78
N VAL A 226 -17.93 3.24 1.75
CA VAL A 226 -18.75 2.01 1.70
C VAL A 226 -20.20 2.40 1.41
N SER A 227 -20.88 1.61 0.59
CA SER A 227 -22.33 1.77 0.40
C SER A 227 -23.09 0.49 0.66
N TYR A 228 -24.41 0.64 0.72
CA TYR A 228 -25.34 -0.43 1.02
C TYR A 228 -26.53 -0.39 0.08
N ASP A 229 -26.99 -1.55 -0.38
CA ASP A 229 -28.35 -1.68 -0.89
C ASP A 229 -29.28 -1.97 0.29
N ILE A 230 -30.31 -1.15 0.44
CA ILE A 230 -31.24 -1.20 1.56
C ILE A 230 -32.65 -1.50 1.04
N GLN A 231 -33.25 -2.58 1.55
CA GLN A 231 -34.63 -2.95 1.24
C GLN A 231 -35.61 -2.31 2.24
N VAL A 232 -36.58 -1.55 1.73
CA VAL A 232 -37.71 -0.99 2.49
C VAL A 232 -39.00 -1.55 1.92
N GLY A 233 -39.64 -2.47 2.64
CA GLY A 233 -40.78 -3.23 2.12
C GLY A 233 -40.40 -4.00 0.85
N ASN A 234 -41.04 -3.68 -0.27
CA ASN A 234 -40.76 -4.30 -1.58
C ASN A 234 -39.81 -3.47 -2.46
N THR A 235 -39.32 -2.33 -1.97
CA THR A 235 -38.47 -1.41 -2.75
C THR A 235 -37.00 -1.56 -2.35
N TRP A 236 -36.12 -1.54 -3.34
CA TRP A 236 -34.67 -1.60 -3.17
C TRP A 236 -34.07 -0.23 -3.44
N TYR A 237 -33.34 0.29 -2.46
CA TYR A 237 -32.61 1.54 -2.54
C TYR A 237 -31.14 1.21 -2.66
N LYS A 238 -30.51 1.60 -3.76
CA LYS A 238 -29.16 1.15 -4.11
C LYS A 238 -28.11 2.20 -3.82
N TYR A 239 -26.90 1.74 -3.51
CA TYR A 239 -25.71 2.57 -3.34
C TYR A 239 -25.88 3.67 -2.28
N ILE A 240 -26.57 3.37 -1.17
CA ILE A 240 -26.72 4.29 -0.04
C ILE A 240 -25.38 4.42 0.66
N LYS A 241 -24.83 5.62 0.69
CA LYS A 241 -23.52 5.87 1.29
C LYS A 241 -23.54 5.64 2.79
N GLU A 242 -22.44 5.13 3.35
CA GLU A 242 -22.34 4.91 4.79
C GLU A 242 -22.55 6.20 5.60
N SER A 243 -22.16 7.36 5.08
CA SER A 243 -22.42 8.67 5.71
C SER A 243 -23.89 9.11 5.67
N GLU A 244 -24.73 8.50 4.82
CA GLU A 244 -26.16 8.77 4.71
C GLU A 244 -27.00 7.87 5.63
N ILE A 245 -26.37 6.90 6.29
CA ILE A 245 -26.97 6.04 7.32
C ILE A 245 -26.94 6.76 8.68
N ILE A 246 -28.05 6.68 9.42
CA ILE A 246 -28.32 7.41 10.68
C ILE A 246 -28.87 6.53 11.79
#